data_AF-A0A151B1Z8-F1
#
_entry.id   AF-A0A151B1Z8-F1
#
_cell.length_a   1.000
_cell.length_b   1.000
_cell.length_c   1.000
_cell.angle_alpha   90.00
_cell.angle_beta   90.00
_cell.angle_gamma   90.00
#
_symmetry.space_group_name_H-M   'P 1'
#
loop_
_entity.id
_entity.type
_entity.pdbx_description
1 polymer ?
#
loop_
_entity_poly.entity_id
_entity_poly.type
_entity_poly.pdbx_seq_one_letter_code
_entity_poly.pdbx_strand_id
1 'polypeptide(L)' 'MKDMIDISKASQMLGVYTKTLRRWDNGGKFKAYKTLGGHRRYKLSDVE' A
#
# COMPACT_ATOMS: atom_id res chain seq x y z
N MET A 1 3.75 -17.20 3.97
CA MET A 1 2.74 -16.65 3.04
C MET A 1 3.05 -15.17 2.86
N LYS A 2 3.17 -14.68 1.62
CA LYS A 2 3.52 -13.29 1.35
C LYS A 2 2.24 -12.56 0.95
N ASP A 3 1.40 -12.27 1.95
CA ASP A 3 0.09 -11.68 1.72
C ASP A 3 0.25 -10.23 1.27
N MET A 4 0.06 -10.02 -0.04
CA MET A 4 0.06 -8.70 -0.64
C MET A 4 -1.36 -8.17 -0.71
N ILE A 5 -1.61 -7.12 0.06
CA ILE A 5 -2.89 -6.43 0.09
C ILE A 5 -2.90 -5.28 -0.93
N ASP A 6 -4.09 -4.94 -1.43
CA ASP A 6 -4.28 -3.76 -2.27
C ASP A 6 -4.28 -2.47 -1.45
N ILE A 7 -4.24 -1.32 -2.14
CA ILE A 7 -4.22 -0.01 -1.51
C ILE A 7 -5.47 0.29 -0.66
N SER A 8 -6.64 -0.25 -1.00
CA SER A 8 -7.87 -0.01 -0.25
C SER A 8 -7.81 -0.77 1.07
N LYS A 9 -7.40 -2.05 1.04
CA LYS A 9 -7.23 -2.83 2.28
C LYS A 9 -6.14 -2.25 3.18
N ALA A 10 -5.00 -1.85 2.62
CA ALA A 10 -3.94 -1.16 3.37
C ALA A 10 -4.45 0.14 4.01
N SER A 11 -5.29 0.90 3.29
CA SER A 11 -5.83 2.17 3.80
C SER A 11 -6.78 1.95 4.97
N GLN A 12 -7.59 0.89 4.94
CA GLN A 12 -8.49 0.52 6.03
C GLN A 12 -7.73 0.06 7.27
N MET A 13 -6.69 -0.76 7.09
CA MET A 13 -5.86 -1.26 8.20
C MET A 13 -5.11 -0.13 8.90
N LEU A 14 -4.54 0.80 8.13
CA LEU A 14 -3.81 1.95 8.68
C LEU A 14 -4.72 3.10 9.13
N GLY A 15 -6.04 3.03 8.89
CA GLY A 15 -6.97 4.12 9.20
C GLY A 15 -6.71 5.42 8.44
N VAL A 16 -6.06 5.34 7.26
CA VAL A 16 -5.73 6.50 6.42
C VAL A 16 -6.49 6.44 5.10
N TYR A 17 -6.63 7.58 4.42
CA TYR A 17 -7.18 7.58 3.07
C TYR A 17 -6.20 6.97 2.06
N THR A 18 -6.70 6.31 1.01
CA THR A 18 -5.89 5.78 -0.11
C THR A 18 -5.00 6.86 -0.77
N LYS A 19 -5.45 8.12 -0.80
CA LYS A 19 -4.65 9.27 -1.28
C LYS A 19 -3.39 9.50 -0.45
N THR A 20 -3.46 9.26 0.87
CA THR A 20 -2.34 9.39 1.80
C THR A 20 -1.29 8.33 1.48
N LEU A 21 -1.70 7.08 1.24
CA LEU A 21 -0.80 6.02 0.81
C LEU A 21 -0.13 6.33 -0.53
N ARG A 22 -0.86 6.88 -1.51
CA ARG A 22 -0.26 7.32 -2.79
C ARG A 22 0.79 8.43 -2.56
N ARG A 23 0.53 9.37 -1.65
CA ARG A 23 1.47 10.43 -1.30
C ARG A 23 2.72 9.86 -0.62
N TRP A 24 2.57 8.88 0.25
CA TRP A 24 3.71 8.23 0.91
C TRP A 24 4.54 7.37 -0.05
N ASP A 25 3.90 6.68 -1.00
CA ASP A 25 4.56 5.96 -2.10
C ASP A 25 5.38 6.92 -2.97
N ASN A 26 4.77 8.02 -3.40
CA ASN A 26 5.44 9.04 -4.20
C ASN A 26 6.58 9.75 -3.42
N GLY A 27 6.42 9.92 -2.10
CA GLY A 27 7.42 10.53 -1.22
C GLY A 27 8.47 9.55 -0.71
N GLY A 28 8.42 8.27 -1.08
CA GLY A 28 9.36 7.24 -0.65
C GLY A 28 9.22 6.81 0.82
N LYS A 29 8.25 7.36 1.57
CA LYS A 29 7.99 7.02 2.98
C LYS A 29 7.33 5.64 3.14
N PHE A 30 6.52 5.22 2.17
CA PHE A 30 5.84 3.93 2.21
C PHE A 30 5.72 3.35 0.80
N LYS A 31 6.71 2.54 0.40
CA LYS A 31 6.83 2.05 -0.98
C LYS A 31 5.82 0.93 -1.26
N ALA A 32 5.02 1.12 -2.29
CA ALA A 32 4.17 0.06 -2.83
C ALA A 32 4.96 -0.81 -3.83
N TYR A 33 4.66 -2.10 -3.86
CA TYR A 33 4.98 -2.95 -5.01
C TYR A 33 4.03 -2.62 -6.16
N LYS A 34 4.59 -2.23 -7.30
CA LYS A 34 3.81 -1.99 -8.51
C LYS A 34 3.74 -3.28 -9.32
N THR A 35 2.53 -3.76 -9.59
CA THR A 35 2.35 -4.87 -10.54
C THR A 35 2.56 -4.37 -11.98
N LEU A 36 2.69 -5.30 -12.93
CA LEU A 36 2.81 -4.96 -14.36
C LEU A 36 1.64 -4.08 -14.87
N GLY A 37 0.45 -4.19 -14.27
CA GLY A 37 -0.71 -3.35 -14.57
C GLY A 37 -0.75 -2.00 -13.84
N GLY A 38 0.32 -1.62 -13.12
CA GLY A 38 0.40 -0.36 -12.39
C GLY A 38 -0.39 -0.31 -11.07
N HIS A 39 -0.94 -1.45 -10.62
CA HIS A 39 -1.63 -1.51 -9.33
C HIS A 39 -0.61 -1.52 -8.19
N ARG A 40 -0.92 -0.79 -7.12
CA ARG A 40 -0.12 -0.72 -5.90
C ARG A 40 -0.52 -1.83 -4.94
N ARG A 41 0.47 -2.61 -4.52
CA ARG A 41 0.36 -3.70 -3.55
C ARG A 41 1.26 -3.41 -2.36
N TYR A 42 0.77 -3.68 -1.16
CA TYR A 42 1.51 -3.52 0.09
C TYR A 42 1.64 -4.88 0.75
N LYS A 43 2.72 -5.13 1.48
CA LYS A 43 2.78 -6.35 2.29
C LYS A 43 1.88 -6.15 3.49
N LEU A 44 1.16 -7.21 3.87
CA LEU A 44 0.36 -7.20 5.09
C LEU A 44 1.24 -6.88 6.32
N SER A 45 2.44 -7.43 6.38
CA SER A 45 3.41 -7.17 7.45
C SER A 45 3.89 -5.71 7.55
N ASP A 46 3.67 -4.88 6.53
CA ASP A 46 4.04 -3.46 6.59
C ASP A 46 2.90 -2.59 7.17
N VAL A 47 1.69 -3.16 7.37
CA VAL A 47 0.49 -2.46 7.87
C VAL A 47 -0.12 -3.07 9.14
N GLU A 48 0.49 -4.14 9.66
CA GLU A 48 0.22 -4.75 10.96
C GLU A 48 1.08 -4.07 12.02
#